data_AF-A0A969N2P5-F1
#
_entry.id   AF-A0A969N2P5-F1
#
_cell.length_a   1.000
_cell.length_b   1.000
_cell.length_c   1.000
_cell.angle_alpha   90.00
_cell.angle_beta   90.00
_cell.angle_gamma   90.00
#
_symmetry.space_group_name_H-M   'P 1'
#
loop_
_entity.id
_entity.type
_entity.pdbx_description
1 polymer ?
#
loop_
_entity_poly.entity_id
_entity_poly.type
_entity_poly.pdbx_seq_one_letter_code
_entity_poly.pdbx_strand_id
1 'polypeptide(L)'
;MTESTEARQLMQAAYENRYTWDKNFPGYVADVQLKMGDQVYTGKAKVNADLSAEVSEVADDEALKAIKGQLFEVAIHRIRRSFEETHGKNTFALGETDGTGAVEITVGGKSEGDRYKVRDNEVCMVHRHIHGIVVTINTASSHDTGAGYLSHEYHSVYRDPKTGELKGEQDYTDIYEKVGDYQILSSRTIKSIENGEPVTSEFSFSNIKLLQPALV
;
A
#
# COMPACT_ATOMS: atom_id res chain seq x y z
N MET A 1 23.89 7.22 21.71
CA MET A 1 22.53 7.77 21.95
C MET A 1 22.06 8.65 20.78
N THR A 2 22.95 9.40 20.12
CA THR A 2 22.64 10.28 18.98
C THR A 2 22.14 9.55 17.72
N GLU A 3 22.82 8.48 17.28
CA GLU A 3 22.44 7.74 16.05
C GLU A 3 21.06 7.07 16.14
N SER A 4 20.67 6.56 17.32
CA SER A 4 19.34 5.98 17.51
C SER A 4 18.23 7.05 17.47
N THR A 5 18.54 8.27 17.92
CA THR A 5 17.62 9.41 17.79
C THR A 5 17.48 9.84 16.33
N GLU A 6 18.57 9.88 15.58
CA GLU A 6 18.58 10.21 14.15
C GLU A 6 17.81 9.18 13.31
N ALA A 7 18.08 7.88 13.50
CA ALA A 7 17.36 6.80 12.81
C ALA A 7 15.84 6.87 13.05
N ARG A 8 15.44 7.14 14.30
CA ARG A 8 14.04 7.30 14.66
C ARG A 8 13.43 8.52 13.98
N GLN A 9 14.11 9.67 13.99
CA GLN A 9 13.63 10.89 13.36
C GLN A 9 13.47 10.74 11.85
N LEU A 10 14.44 10.11 11.19
CA LEU A 10 14.39 9.83 9.76
C LEU A 10 13.20 8.92 9.40
N MET A 11 13.03 7.82 10.15
CA MET A 11 11.89 6.91 9.95
C MET A 11 10.56 7.59 10.25
N GLN A 12 10.49 8.40 11.31
CA GLN A 12 9.27 9.11 11.69
C GLN A 12 8.85 10.12 10.63
N ALA A 13 9.78 10.93 10.14
CA ALA A 13 9.51 11.93 9.12
C ALA A 13 8.97 11.27 7.84
N ALA A 14 9.61 10.18 7.38
CA ALA A 14 9.15 9.45 6.21
C ALA A 14 7.80 8.76 6.43
N TYR A 15 7.57 8.15 7.59
CA TYR A 15 6.31 7.50 7.93
C TYR A 15 5.13 8.49 7.97
N GLU A 16 5.34 9.66 8.56
CA GLU A 16 4.33 10.71 8.72
C GLU A 16 4.08 11.48 7.41
N ASN A 17 5.02 11.43 6.46
CA ASN A 17 4.87 11.97 5.10
C ASN A 17 3.99 11.09 4.19
N ARG A 18 3.54 9.91 4.62
CA ARG A 18 2.64 9.07 3.83
C ARG A 18 1.28 9.73 3.69
N TYR A 19 0.74 9.75 2.48
CA TYR A 19 -0.63 10.22 2.26
C TYR A 19 -1.64 9.27 2.91
N THR A 20 -2.54 9.83 3.72
CA THR A 20 -3.61 9.12 4.41
C THR A 20 -4.92 9.86 4.25
N TRP A 21 -6.03 9.16 4.37
CA TRP A 21 -7.34 9.80 4.45
C TRP A 21 -7.55 10.30 5.88
N ASP A 22 -8.06 11.52 6.00
CA ASP A 22 -8.30 12.14 7.29
C ASP A 22 -9.59 11.63 7.94
N LYS A 23 -9.87 12.08 9.17
CA LYS A 23 -11.09 11.72 9.90
C LYS A 23 -12.40 12.21 9.26
N ASN A 24 -12.31 13.11 8.27
CA ASN A 24 -13.46 13.67 7.58
C ASN A 24 -13.76 12.92 6.28
N PHE A 25 -12.93 11.94 5.91
CA PHE A 25 -13.11 11.15 4.70
C PHE A 25 -14.49 10.50 4.70
N PRO A 26 -15.37 10.86 3.75
CA PRO A 26 -16.75 10.41 3.77
C PRO A 26 -16.91 9.00 3.21
N GLY A 27 -15.87 8.44 2.59
CA GLY A 27 -15.96 7.29 1.71
C GLY A 27 -16.24 7.70 0.26
N TYR A 28 -16.26 6.72 -0.64
CA TYR A 28 -16.60 6.93 -2.05
C TYR A 28 -17.31 5.73 -2.65
N VAL A 29 -17.95 5.97 -3.79
CA VAL A 29 -18.46 4.95 -4.71
C VAL A 29 -17.73 5.07 -6.04
N ALA A 30 -17.62 3.95 -6.76
CA ALA A 30 -17.07 3.90 -8.10
C ALA A 30 -17.69 2.73 -8.88
N ASP A 31 -17.68 2.86 -10.21
CA ASP A 31 -17.82 1.71 -11.09
C ASP A 31 -16.45 1.02 -11.16
N VAL A 32 -16.44 -0.30 -11.05
CA VAL A 32 -15.20 -1.09 -11.09
C VAL A 32 -15.18 -2.03 -12.29
N GLN A 33 -14.03 -2.12 -12.92
CA GLN A 33 -13.71 -3.13 -13.92
C GLN A 33 -12.45 -3.88 -13.50
N LEU A 34 -12.48 -5.21 -13.59
CA LEU A 34 -11.32 -6.09 -13.49
C LEU A 34 -11.14 -6.78 -14.83
N LYS A 35 -9.96 -6.67 -15.41
CA LYS A 35 -9.55 -7.44 -16.59
C LYS A 35 -8.46 -8.43 -16.19
N MET A 36 -8.67 -9.70 -16.52
CA MET A 36 -7.72 -10.80 -16.31
C MET A 36 -7.58 -11.57 -17.62
N GLY A 37 -6.45 -11.41 -18.31
CA GLY A 37 -6.30 -11.89 -19.69
C GLY A 37 -7.37 -11.29 -20.61
N ASP A 38 -8.15 -12.14 -21.27
CA ASP A 38 -9.25 -11.74 -22.17
C ASP A 38 -10.60 -11.57 -21.44
N GLN A 39 -10.68 -11.91 -20.14
CA GLN A 39 -11.91 -11.80 -19.37
C GLN A 39 -12.05 -10.42 -18.75
N VAL A 40 -13.25 -9.86 -18.82
CA VAL A 40 -13.59 -8.56 -18.24
C VAL A 40 -14.79 -8.73 -17.32
N TYR A 41 -14.63 -8.28 -16.08
CA TYR A 41 -15.65 -8.29 -15.04
C TYR A 41 -15.94 -6.85 -14.64
N THR A 42 -17.22 -6.53 -14.45
CA THR A 42 -17.66 -5.20 -14.06
C THR A 42 -18.55 -5.27 -12.84
N GLY A 43 -18.58 -4.20 -12.05
CA GLY A 43 -19.50 -4.07 -10.92
C GLY A 43 -19.47 -2.69 -10.30
N LYS A 44 -19.91 -2.60 -9.05
CA LYS A 44 -19.85 -1.39 -8.23
C LYS A 44 -18.95 -1.62 -7.04
N ALA A 45 -18.17 -0.60 -6.70
CA ALA A 45 -17.32 -0.54 -5.53
C ALA A 45 -17.77 0.59 -4.61
N LYS A 46 -17.68 0.35 -3.31
CA LYS A 46 -17.91 1.38 -2.29
C LYS A 46 -16.90 1.19 -1.16
N VAL A 47 -16.27 2.28 -0.76
CA VAL A 47 -15.48 2.37 0.47
C VAL A 47 -16.23 3.31 1.42
N ASN A 48 -16.60 2.82 2.59
CA ASN A 48 -17.31 3.60 3.60
C ASN A 48 -16.37 4.55 4.36
N ALA A 49 -16.92 5.49 5.11
CA ALA A 49 -16.15 6.38 5.99
C ALA A 49 -15.34 5.62 7.06
N ASP A 50 -15.79 4.44 7.48
CA ASP A 50 -15.07 3.55 8.39
C ASP A 50 -14.01 2.66 7.69
N LEU A 51 -13.79 2.89 6.39
CA LEU A 51 -12.83 2.20 5.52
C LEU A 51 -13.19 0.74 5.21
N SER A 52 -14.40 0.30 5.55
CA SER A 52 -14.92 -0.97 5.06
C SER A 52 -15.23 -0.90 3.56
N ALA A 53 -14.96 -2.00 2.85
CA ALA A 53 -15.16 -2.11 1.41
C ALA A 53 -16.33 -3.05 1.08
N GLU A 54 -17.20 -2.58 0.19
CA GLU A 54 -18.33 -3.30 -0.38
C GLU A 54 -18.16 -3.40 -1.90
N VAL A 55 -18.50 -4.56 -2.47
CA VAL A 55 -18.51 -4.79 -3.92
C VAL A 55 -19.81 -5.47 -4.28
N SER A 56 -20.49 -4.98 -5.31
CA SER A 56 -21.75 -5.54 -5.81
C SER A 56 -21.74 -5.62 -7.33
N GLU A 57 -22.75 -6.30 -7.89
CA GLU A 57 -22.95 -6.43 -9.34
C GLU A 57 -21.82 -7.18 -10.10
N VAL A 58 -20.97 -7.92 -9.39
CA VAL A 58 -19.98 -8.84 -9.98
C VAL A 58 -20.52 -10.27 -9.87
N ALA A 59 -20.76 -10.92 -11.01
CA ALA A 59 -21.36 -12.26 -11.05
C ALA A 59 -20.38 -13.40 -10.73
N ASP A 60 -19.09 -13.18 -10.98
CA ASP A 60 -18.04 -14.16 -10.77
C ASP A 60 -17.44 -14.01 -9.36
N ASP A 61 -17.48 -15.09 -8.58
CA ASP A 61 -17.07 -15.07 -7.16
C ASP A 61 -15.57 -14.79 -6.99
N GLU A 62 -14.73 -15.24 -7.93
CA GLU A 62 -13.29 -15.02 -7.89
C GLU A 62 -12.96 -13.56 -8.20
N ALA A 63 -13.57 -13.00 -9.24
CA ALA A 63 -13.47 -11.58 -9.57
C ALA A 63 -13.99 -10.69 -8.42
N LEU A 64 -15.12 -11.06 -7.80
CA LEU A 64 -15.68 -10.36 -6.66
C LEU A 64 -14.69 -10.33 -5.49
N LYS A 65 -14.07 -11.47 -5.17
CA LYS A 65 -13.06 -11.59 -4.11
C LYS A 65 -11.80 -10.79 -4.44
N ALA A 66 -11.34 -10.83 -5.68
CA ALA A 66 -10.16 -10.09 -6.14
C ALA A 66 -10.36 -8.57 -6.00
N ILE A 67 -11.49 -8.05 -6.51
CA ILE A 67 -11.84 -6.62 -6.40
C ILE A 67 -11.95 -6.21 -4.93
N LYS A 68 -12.66 -7.00 -4.11
CA LYS A 68 -12.82 -6.70 -2.68
C LYS A 68 -11.48 -6.69 -1.95
N GLY A 69 -10.58 -7.61 -2.29
CA GLY A 69 -9.22 -7.67 -1.76
C GLY A 69 -8.43 -6.40 -2.06
N GLN A 70 -8.47 -5.91 -3.31
CA GLN A 70 -7.77 -4.69 -3.71
C GLN A 70 -8.34 -3.44 -3.02
N LEU A 71 -9.66 -3.30 -2.92
CA LEU A 71 -10.28 -2.19 -2.19
C LEU A 71 -9.90 -2.20 -0.71
N PHE A 72 -9.91 -3.38 -0.08
CA PHE A 72 -9.47 -3.53 1.31
C PHE A 72 -8.00 -3.12 1.46
N GLU A 73 -7.11 -3.61 0.60
CA GLU A 73 -5.69 -3.28 0.63
C GLU A 73 -5.47 -1.77 0.50
N VAL A 74 -6.12 -1.10 -0.45
CA VAL A 74 -6.04 0.36 -0.61
C VAL A 74 -6.51 1.05 0.67
N ALA A 75 -7.70 0.68 1.17
CA ALA A 75 -8.31 1.33 2.32
C ALA A 75 -7.46 1.21 3.61
N ILE A 76 -6.91 0.02 3.90
CA ILE A 76 -6.09 -0.16 5.11
C ILE A 76 -4.80 0.65 5.10
N HIS A 77 -4.22 0.91 3.92
CA HIS A 77 -3.00 1.71 3.81
C HIS A 77 -3.27 3.20 3.95
N ARG A 78 -4.51 3.64 3.76
CA ARG A 78 -4.93 5.04 3.97
C ARG A 78 -5.35 5.34 5.41
N ILE A 79 -5.39 4.35 6.30
CA ILE A 79 -5.64 4.57 7.73
C ILE A 79 -4.54 5.47 8.31
N ARG A 80 -4.95 6.62 8.87
CA ARG A 80 -4.05 7.47 9.64
C ARG A 80 -3.82 6.86 11.03
N ARG A 81 -2.58 6.46 11.30
CA ARG A 81 -2.08 6.13 12.64
C ARG A 81 -0.87 6.99 12.93
N SER A 82 -0.72 7.44 14.17
CA SER A 82 0.49 8.15 14.56
C SER A 82 1.69 7.21 14.51
N PHE A 83 2.88 7.81 14.37
CA PHE A 83 4.13 7.05 14.45
C PHE A 83 4.25 6.33 15.80
N GLU A 84 3.85 6.98 16.90
CA GLU A 84 3.94 6.41 18.23
C GLU A 84 3.01 5.20 18.43
N GLU A 85 1.77 5.26 17.93
CA GLU A 85 0.86 4.10 18.00
C GLU A 85 1.40 2.88 17.23
N THR A 86 2.08 3.12 16.11
CA THR A 86 2.59 2.03 15.25
C THR A 86 3.96 1.54 15.69
N HIS A 87 4.83 2.45 16.12
CA HIS A 87 6.28 2.23 16.28
C HIS A 87 6.83 2.63 17.65
N GLY A 88 6.01 3.08 18.61
CA GLY A 88 6.45 3.49 19.95
C GLY A 88 7.13 2.40 20.77
N LYS A 89 6.88 1.12 20.43
CA LYS A 89 7.52 -0.05 21.04
C LYS A 89 8.72 -0.59 20.27
N ASN A 90 9.20 0.16 19.27
CA ASN A 90 10.33 -0.22 18.43
C ASN A 90 11.52 0.71 18.68
N THR A 91 12.71 0.16 18.46
CA THR A 91 13.95 0.94 18.35
C THR A 91 14.42 0.96 16.90
N PHE A 92 15.20 1.98 16.56
CA PHE A 92 15.70 2.20 15.20
C PHE A 92 17.21 2.41 15.23
N ALA A 93 17.90 1.86 14.24
CA ALA A 93 19.32 2.07 14.00
C ALA A 93 19.58 2.25 12.49
N LEU A 94 20.50 3.16 12.17
CA LEU A 94 20.95 3.36 10.80
C LEU A 94 21.75 2.16 10.32
N GLY A 95 21.51 1.75 9.07
CA GLY A 95 22.30 0.78 8.34
C GLY A 95 23.08 1.45 7.20
N GLU A 96 23.30 0.71 6.12
CA GLU A 96 24.04 1.22 4.97
C GLU A 96 23.22 2.22 4.14
N THR A 97 23.89 3.21 3.55
CA THR A 97 23.33 4.05 2.49
C THR A 97 23.74 3.47 1.14
N ASP A 98 22.76 3.17 0.28
CA ASP A 98 23.05 2.61 -1.04
C ASP A 98 23.39 3.69 -2.08
N GLY A 99 23.78 3.25 -3.28
CA GLY A 99 24.18 4.15 -4.38
C GLY A 99 23.08 5.08 -4.88
N THR A 100 21.81 4.88 -4.48
CA THR A 100 20.71 5.81 -4.78
C THR A 100 20.53 6.88 -3.70
N GLY A 101 21.29 6.81 -2.61
CA GLY A 101 21.13 7.67 -1.44
C GLY A 101 20.05 7.18 -0.46
N ALA A 102 19.49 5.99 -0.67
CA ALA A 102 18.52 5.42 0.28
C ALA A 102 19.26 4.85 1.51
N VAL A 103 18.83 5.28 2.69
CA VAL A 103 19.42 4.90 3.98
C VAL A 103 18.64 3.75 4.58
N GLU A 104 19.31 2.64 4.89
CA GLU A 104 18.70 1.53 5.59
C GLU A 104 18.41 1.90 7.05
N ILE A 105 17.26 1.44 7.55
CA ILE A 105 16.85 1.55 8.94
C ILE A 105 16.45 0.17 9.43
N THR A 106 17.21 -0.35 10.39
CA THR A 106 16.89 -1.63 11.06
C THR A 106 16.01 -1.39 12.27
N VAL A 107 15.10 -2.33 12.54
CA VAL A 107 14.11 -2.23 13.60
C VAL A 107 14.40 -3.26 14.69
N GLY A 108 14.45 -2.80 15.94
CA GLY A 108 14.45 -3.65 17.14
C GLY A 108 13.17 -3.53 17.95
N GLY A 109 13.06 -4.30 19.04
CA GLY A 109 11.90 -4.27 19.93
C GLY A 109 10.74 -5.10 19.40
N LYS A 110 9.51 -4.56 19.41
CA LYS A 110 8.30 -5.34 19.06
C LYS A 110 8.33 -5.89 17.61
N SER A 111 8.97 -5.17 16.70
CA SER A 111 9.11 -5.55 15.28
C SER A 111 10.54 -5.92 14.92
N GLU A 112 11.27 -6.55 15.84
CA GLU A 112 12.64 -6.98 15.59
C GLU A 112 12.73 -7.87 14.34
N GLY A 113 13.69 -7.56 13.47
CA GLY A 113 13.88 -8.22 12.17
C GLY A 113 13.23 -7.50 10.99
N ASP A 114 12.31 -6.56 11.24
CA ASP A 114 11.84 -5.65 10.19
C ASP A 114 12.96 -4.66 9.81
N ARG A 115 12.95 -4.21 8.55
CA ARG A 115 13.84 -3.15 8.07
C ARG A 115 13.17 -2.31 7.00
N TYR A 116 13.65 -1.09 6.85
CA TYR A 116 13.17 -0.12 5.87
C TYR A 116 14.35 0.49 5.12
N LYS A 117 14.09 1.07 3.95
CA LYS A 117 14.95 2.11 3.41
C LYS A 117 14.17 3.40 3.25
N VAL A 118 14.82 4.51 3.58
CA VAL A 118 14.26 5.85 3.46
C VAL A 118 15.11 6.66 2.49
N ARG A 119 14.46 7.35 1.56
CA ARG A 119 15.08 8.30 0.62
C ARG A 119 14.10 9.45 0.38
N ASP A 120 14.60 10.67 0.32
CA ASP A 120 13.78 11.86 0.00
C ASP A 120 12.52 12.02 0.89
N ASN A 121 12.64 11.70 2.18
CA ASN A 121 11.54 11.71 3.14
C ASN A 121 10.38 10.74 2.78
N GLU A 122 10.70 9.66 2.08
CA GLU A 122 9.77 8.58 1.75
C GLU A 122 10.36 7.22 2.14
N VAL A 123 9.52 6.33 2.64
CA VAL A 123 9.87 4.92 2.78
C VAL A 123 9.84 4.29 1.38
N CYS A 124 11.02 3.99 0.84
CA CYS A 124 11.18 3.43 -0.51
C CYS A 124 11.41 1.91 -0.51
N MET A 125 11.71 1.31 0.65
CA MET A 125 11.72 -0.14 0.82
C MET A 125 11.13 -0.52 2.17
N VAL A 126 10.36 -1.60 2.18
CA VAL A 126 9.78 -2.21 3.37
C VAL A 126 10.13 -3.69 3.38
N HIS A 127 10.65 -4.19 4.50
CA HIS A 127 10.86 -5.61 4.73
C HIS A 127 10.25 -5.99 6.07
N ARG A 128 9.23 -6.84 6.05
CA ARG A 128 8.43 -7.12 7.25
C ARG A 128 8.05 -8.57 7.40
N HIS A 129 8.02 -9.01 8.66
CA HIS A 129 7.51 -10.31 9.06
C HIS A 129 6.02 -10.19 9.40
N ILE A 130 5.16 -10.79 8.56
CA ILE A 130 3.71 -10.67 8.69
C ILE A 130 3.08 -12.04 8.47
N HIS A 131 2.24 -12.51 9.39
CA HIS A 131 1.48 -13.77 9.25
C HIS A 131 2.30 -15.01 8.82
N GLY A 132 3.55 -15.11 9.29
CA GLY A 132 4.42 -16.25 8.97
C GLY A 132 5.10 -16.18 7.60
N ILE A 133 4.96 -15.06 6.87
CA ILE A 133 5.70 -14.77 5.65
C ILE A 133 6.59 -13.54 5.85
N VAL A 134 7.65 -13.44 5.06
CA VAL A 134 8.44 -12.22 4.92
C VAL A 134 8.06 -11.57 3.59
N VAL A 135 7.62 -10.32 3.66
CA VAL A 135 7.36 -9.49 2.48
C VAL A 135 8.46 -8.45 2.36
N THR A 136 9.03 -8.32 1.17
CA THR A 136 9.92 -7.21 0.79
C THR A 136 9.29 -6.43 -0.34
N ILE A 137 9.06 -5.14 -0.15
CA ILE A 137 8.50 -4.24 -1.16
C ILE A 137 9.53 -3.17 -1.48
N ASN A 138 9.89 -3.03 -2.76
CA ASN A 138 10.72 -1.93 -3.25
C ASN A 138 9.85 -0.99 -4.08
N THR A 139 9.84 0.29 -3.72
CA THR A 139 9.12 1.34 -4.45
C THR A 139 10.07 1.96 -5.45
N ALA A 140 9.74 1.83 -6.73
CA ALA A 140 10.50 2.41 -7.84
C ALA A 140 10.13 3.88 -8.03
N SER A 141 8.85 4.21 -7.93
CA SER A 141 8.34 5.58 -8.09
C SER A 141 7.15 5.85 -7.18
N SER A 142 6.97 7.13 -6.83
CA SER A 142 5.87 7.64 -6.00
C SER A 142 5.06 8.70 -6.74
N HIS A 143 3.81 8.82 -6.33
CA HIS A 143 2.89 9.87 -6.74
C HIS A 143 2.83 10.93 -5.63
N ASP A 144 3.30 12.14 -5.94
CA ASP A 144 3.23 13.30 -5.06
C ASP A 144 1.80 13.85 -5.03
N THR A 145 1.21 13.85 -3.84
CA THR A 145 -0.16 14.33 -3.61
C THR A 145 -0.23 15.81 -3.25
N GLY A 146 0.92 16.44 -2.99
CA GLY A 146 1.05 17.76 -2.35
C GLY A 146 0.85 17.74 -0.82
N ALA A 147 0.37 16.64 -0.26
CA ALA A 147 0.15 16.43 1.18
C ALA A 147 0.86 15.16 1.70
N GLY A 148 1.85 14.68 0.95
CA GLY A 148 2.54 13.41 1.17
C GLY A 148 2.62 12.58 -0.10
N TYR A 149 3.03 11.32 0.05
CA TYR A 149 3.28 10.43 -1.09
C TYR A 149 2.40 9.17 -1.07
N LEU A 150 2.18 8.63 -2.27
CA LEU A 150 1.59 7.33 -2.54
C LEU A 150 2.55 6.52 -3.42
N SER A 151 2.63 5.20 -3.25
CA SER A 151 3.40 4.37 -4.18
C SER A 151 2.74 4.38 -5.56
N HIS A 152 3.54 4.62 -6.61
CA HIS A 152 3.09 4.58 -8.01
C HIS A 152 3.53 3.27 -8.65
N GLU A 153 4.83 2.95 -8.64
CA GLU A 153 5.36 1.68 -9.12
C GLU A 153 6.15 0.99 -8.01
N TYR A 154 5.86 -0.28 -7.76
CA TYR A 154 6.54 -1.05 -6.73
C TYR A 154 6.51 -2.54 -7.02
N HIS A 155 7.53 -3.24 -6.50
CA HIS A 155 7.72 -4.67 -6.64
C HIS A 155 7.70 -5.33 -5.26
N SER A 156 6.83 -6.32 -5.07
CA SER A 156 6.75 -7.11 -3.84
C SER A 156 7.30 -8.52 -4.04
N VAL A 157 8.03 -9.01 -3.05
CA VAL A 157 8.60 -10.37 -3.00
C VAL A 157 8.19 -11.01 -1.69
N TYR A 158 7.60 -12.19 -1.76
CA TYR A 158 7.14 -12.96 -0.61
C TYR A 158 8.01 -14.20 -0.44
N ARG A 159 8.56 -14.41 0.76
CA ARG A 159 9.45 -15.53 1.06
C ARG A 159 9.08 -16.22 2.37
N ASP A 160 9.36 -17.51 2.45
CA ASP A 160 9.37 -18.23 3.72
C ASP A 160 10.48 -17.65 4.62
N PRO A 161 10.18 -17.23 5.86
CA PRO A 161 11.16 -16.59 6.74
C PRO A 161 12.29 -17.52 7.19
N LYS A 162 12.09 -18.84 7.17
CA LYS A 162 13.07 -19.83 7.66
C LYS A 162 13.95 -20.35 6.54
N THR A 163 13.36 -20.65 5.39
CA THR A 163 14.06 -21.28 4.27
C THR A 163 14.50 -20.28 3.20
N GLY A 164 13.90 -19.09 3.16
CA GLY A 164 14.11 -18.11 2.10
C GLY A 164 13.43 -18.46 0.77
N GLU A 165 12.67 -19.55 0.73
CA GLU A 165 11.95 -20.02 -0.45
C GLU A 165 11.00 -18.94 -0.98
N LEU A 166 11.07 -18.66 -2.28
CA LEU A 166 10.16 -17.72 -2.94
C LEU A 166 8.74 -18.29 -2.95
N LYS A 167 7.79 -17.54 -2.41
CA LYS A 167 6.35 -17.88 -2.38
C LYS A 167 5.55 -17.12 -3.43
N GLY A 168 6.10 -16.01 -3.93
CA GLY A 168 5.51 -15.23 -5.00
C GLY A 168 6.19 -13.88 -5.12
N GLU A 169 5.97 -13.23 -6.25
CA GLU A 169 6.39 -11.85 -6.49
C GLU A 169 5.38 -11.17 -7.41
N GLN A 170 5.24 -9.85 -7.24
CA GLN A 170 4.25 -9.06 -7.97
C GLN A 170 4.79 -7.66 -8.26
N ASP A 171 4.57 -7.17 -9.48
CA ASP A 171 4.78 -5.77 -9.85
C ASP A 171 3.45 -5.03 -9.87
N TYR A 172 3.46 -3.81 -9.33
CA TYR A 172 2.29 -2.95 -9.25
C TYR A 172 2.54 -1.63 -9.96
N THR A 173 1.51 -1.15 -10.65
CA THR A 173 1.43 0.22 -11.17
C THR A 173 0.09 0.81 -10.78
N ASP A 174 0.11 1.83 -9.93
CA ASP A 174 -1.07 2.48 -9.35
C ASP A 174 -1.24 3.90 -9.88
N ILE A 175 -2.42 4.22 -10.40
CA ILE A 175 -2.78 5.56 -10.85
C ILE A 175 -3.85 6.12 -9.92
N TYR A 176 -3.69 7.38 -9.54
CA TYR A 176 -4.60 8.08 -8.63
C TYR A 176 -5.27 9.25 -9.33
N GLU A 177 -6.51 9.55 -8.93
CA GLU A 177 -7.25 10.73 -9.30
C GLU A 177 -7.62 11.53 -8.05
N LYS A 178 -7.54 12.87 -8.16
CA LYS A 178 -8.02 13.76 -7.11
C LYS A 178 -9.54 13.95 -7.23
N VAL A 179 -10.29 13.47 -6.24
CA VAL A 179 -11.75 13.61 -6.15
C VAL A 179 -12.08 14.41 -4.89
N GLY A 180 -12.51 15.66 -5.07
CA GLY A 180 -12.60 16.62 -3.97
C GLY A 180 -11.21 16.90 -3.38
N ASP A 181 -11.07 16.70 -2.06
CA ASP A 181 -9.79 16.87 -1.35
C ASP A 181 -8.98 15.56 -1.24
N TYR A 182 -9.48 14.47 -1.80
CA TYR A 182 -8.90 13.13 -1.62
C TYR A 182 -8.25 12.58 -2.89
N GLN A 183 -7.09 11.93 -2.73
CA GLN A 183 -6.50 11.10 -3.78
C GLN A 183 -7.08 9.69 -3.67
N ILE A 184 -7.68 9.21 -4.76
CA ILE A 184 -8.36 7.92 -4.84
C ILE A 184 -7.72 7.11 -5.97
N LEU A 185 -7.49 5.81 -5.73
CA LEU A 185 -6.97 4.90 -6.76
C LEU A 185 -7.99 4.80 -7.92
N SER A 186 -7.58 5.17 -9.13
CA SER A 186 -8.39 5.09 -10.34
C SER A 186 -7.99 3.92 -11.23
N SER A 187 -6.74 3.46 -11.15
CA SER A 187 -6.30 2.24 -11.82
C SER A 187 -5.19 1.54 -11.06
N ARG A 188 -5.15 0.21 -11.13
CA ARG A 188 -4.05 -0.62 -10.64
C ARG A 188 -3.79 -1.75 -11.62
N THR A 189 -2.55 -1.87 -12.08
CA THR A 189 -2.07 -3.03 -12.83
C THR A 189 -1.21 -3.88 -11.91
N ILE A 190 -1.49 -5.17 -11.84
CA ILE A 190 -0.70 -6.16 -11.10
C ILE A 190 -0.16 -7.16 -12.11
N LYS A 191 1.15 -7.36 -12.13
CA LYS A 191 1.80 -8.43 -12.90
C LYS A 191 2.38 -9.45 -11.93
N SER A 192 2.11 -10.71 -12.16
CA SER A 192 2.60 -11.84 -11.35
C SER A 192 3.03 -12.98 -12.25
N ILE A 193 3.68 -13.99 -11.66
CA ILE A 193 3.96 -15.27 -12.32
C ILE A 193 3.11 -16.34 -11.63
N GLU A 194 2.24 -16.98 -12.39
CA GLU A 194 1.39 -18.07 -11.92
C GLU A 194 1.65 -19.32 -12.76
N ASN A 195 2.01 -20.43 -12.12
CA ASN A 195 2.38 -21.67 -12.79
C ASN A 195 3.48 -21.53 -13.87
N GLY A 196 4.36 -20.53 -13.72
CA GLY A 196 5.44 -20.24 -14.66
C GLY A 196 5.05 -19.31 -15.82
N GLU A 197 3.79 -18.91 -15.91
CA GLU A 197 3.29 -17.99 -16.94
C GLU A 197 3.03 -16.59 -16.36
N PRO A 198 3.31 -15.52 -17.10
CA PRO A 198 3.01 -14.16 -16.67
C PRO A 198 1.49 -13.92 -16.69
N VAL A 199 0.94 -13.48 -15.57
CA VAL A 199 -0.46 -13.07 -15.43
C VAL A 199 -0.51 -11.57 -15.19
N THR A 200 -1.46 -10.90 -15.84
CA THR A 200 -1.73 -9.47 -15.63
C THR A 200 -3.19 -9.27 -15.26
N SER A 201 -3.39 -8.58 -14.13
CA SER A 201 -4.70 -8.15 -13.65
C SER A 201 -4.76 -6.64 -13.65
N GLU A 202 -5.75 -6.09 -14.36
CA GLU A 202 -5.96 -4.64 -14.46
C GLU A 202 -7.27 -4.26 -13.77
N PHE A 203 -7.17 -3.45 -12.72
CA PHE A 203 -8.30 -2.86 -12.03
C PHE A 203 -8.47 -1.43 -12.50
N SER A 204 -9.69 -1.05 -12.84
CA SER A 204 -10.07 0.32 -13.19
C SER A 204 -11.28 0.75 -12.37
N PHE A 205 -11.19 1.93 -11.75
CA PHE A 205 -12.25 2.55 -10.99
C PHE A 205 -12.64 3.85 -11.70
N SER A 206 -13.91 3.97 -12.07
CA SER A 206 -14.42 5.10 -12.84
C SER A 206 -15.69 5.65 -12.20
N ASN A 207 -16.14 6.83 -12.65
CA ASN A 207 -17.30 7.52 -12.08
C ASN A 207 -17.19 7.69 -10.55
N ILE A 208 -15.96 7.91 -10.07
CA ILE A 208 -15.65 7.99 -8.64
C ILE A 208 -16.35 9.21 -8.04
N LYS A 209 -17.11 9.00 -6.97
CA LYS A 209 -17.84 10.06 -6.27
C LYS A 209 -17.70 9.86 -4.77
N LEU A 210 -17.33 10.93 -4.07
CA LEU A 210 -17.37 10.95 -2.61
C LEU A 210 -18.80 10.72 -2.12
N LEU A 211 -18.94 9.97 -1.04
CA LEU A 211 -20.21 9.89 -0.33
C LEU A 211 -20.53 11.25 0.29
N GLN A 212 -21.81 11.54 0.47
CA GLN A 212 -22.18 12.70 1.27
C GLN A 212 -21.84 12.41 2.75
N PRO A 213 -21.30 13.39 3.50
CA PRO A 213 -21.17 13.26 4.94
C PRO A 213 -22.54 12.89 5.52
N ALA A 214 -22.60 11.90 6.42
CA ALA A 214 -23.83 11.63 7.13
C ALA A 214 -24.28 12.92 7.82
N LEU A 215 -25.50 13.38 7.54
CA LEU A 215 -26.13 14.46 8.29
C LEU A 215 -26.27 13.96 9.73
N VAL A 216 -25.42 14.47 10.62
CA VAL A 216 -25.53 14.28 12.07
C VAL A 216 -26.61 15.20 12.61
#